data_AF-A0A848EPR5-F1
#
_entry.id   AF-A0A848EPR5-F1
#
_cell.length_a   1.000
_cell.length_b   1.000
_cell.length_c   1.000
_cell.angle_alpha   90.00
_cell.angle_beta   90.00
_cell.angle_gamma   90.00
#
_symmetry.space_group_name_H-M   'P 1'
#
loop_
_entity.id
_entity.type
_entity.pdbx_description
1 polymer ?
#
loop_
_entity_poly.entity_id
_entity_poly.type
_entity_poly.pdbx_seq_one_letter_code
_entity_poly.pdbx_strand_id
1 'polypeptide(L)'
;MGLFDTFKKLFHHSIDNTSAAEQTLSRGNDSPVKITFSRDPPADSPSPDIVPLSVRLKKAVPTMRGLYPHEILMLEYAHTYSTDLSHQHFQGFWYYEYSVEHPGDVVKSLEKRGFIQPGNLRSAIQNQTVPVIKNELRAIGQKVSGKKADLIDRLLSNTSPEELEKKFPVRFYELTESGTQELTENQYVPYLHRHKYMSIWEMNDRLNHKNPHHLGFRDLIWQFFNEESLKHLHEGDMGLYRNTRLDMYEFLFEEKKYEQAFNLLCEVIAYDLSGMDNSEFSDIDEKFRLQLMLKYDFPYSQSNAKLPPAIKQWMANLQGRLELSDDALRERLLQQFESISLYRCIFTNAECVDIVMAELIDDADILDTIYHKAEARLRAQLKAI
;
A
#
# COMPACT_ATOMS: atom_id res chain seq x y z
N MET A 1 27.35 -11.38 18.55
CA MET A 1 26.05 -11.98 18.22
C MET A 1 25.33 -10.95 17.37
N GLY A 2 25.11 -11.27 16.10
CA GLY A 2 24.91 -10.26 15.05
C GLY A 2 23.49 -9.71 15.00
N LEU A 3 23.38 -8.43 14.63
CA LEU A 3 22.16 -7.71 14.26
C LEU A 3 21.22 -8.55 13.37
N PHE A 4 21.77 -9.44 12.55
CA PHE A 4 21.07 -10.41 11.71
C PHE A 4 20.07 -11.34 12.42
N ASP A 5 20.30 -11.74 13.68
CA ASP A 5 19.36 -12.65 14.39
C ASP A 5 18.09 -11.94 14.90
N THR A 6 18.18 -10.62 15.13
CA THR A 6 17.04 -9.76 15.49
C THR A 6 16.09 -9.51 14.30
N PHE A 7 16.63 -9.44 13.09
CA PHE A 7 15.84 -9.13 11.88
C PHE A 7 14.98 -10.31 11.39
N LYS A 8 15.34 -11.56 11.72
CA LYS A 8 14.52 -12.72 11.35
C LYS A 8 13.16 -12.76 12.07
N LYS A 9 13.04 -12.09 13.23
CA LYS A 9 11.79 -11.99 13.99
C LYS A 9 10.83 -10.91 13.48
N LEU A 10 11.34 -9.84 12.87
CA LEU A 10 10.50 -8.74 12.35
C LEU A 10 9.75 -9.09 11.06
N PHE A 11 10.25 -10.05 10.27
CA PHE A 11 9.64 -10.45 8.99
C PHE A 11 8.88 -11.78 9.04
N HIS A 12 8.72 -12.38 10.22
CA HIS A 12 7.79 -13.49 10.47
C HIS A 12 6.71 -13.08 11.48
N HIS A 13 5.87 -12.12 11.10
CA HIS A 13 4.51 -12.07 11.63
C HIS A 13 3.60 -12.93 10.76
N SER A 14 3.53 -14.21 11.14
CA SER A 14 2.31 -14.97 10.94
C SER A 14 1.17 -14.25 11.66
N ILE A 15 0.07 -14.02 10.95
CA ILE A 15 -1.20 -13.61 11.53
C ILE A 15 -1.62 -14.73 12.49
N ASP A 16 -1.31 -14.57 13.78
CA ASP A 16 -1.85 -15.41 14.84
C ASP A 16 -2.40 -14.53 15.96
N ASN A 17 -3.72 -14.52 16.02
CA ASN A 17 -4.53 -14.04 17.13
C ASN A 17 -4.20 -14.88 18.38
N THR A 18 -3.74 -14.27 19.48
CA THR A 18 -4.00 -14.86 20.81
C THR A 18 -4.05 -13.83 21.94
N SER A 19 -5.24 -13.80 22.56
CA SER A 19 -5.64 -13.47 23.93
C SER A 19 -4.78 -12.58 24.84
N ALA A 20 -5.45 -11.52 25.31
CA ALA A 20 -5.12 -10.76 26.50
C ALA A 20 -4.98 -11.67 27.74
N ALA A 21 -3.91 -11.43 28.50
CA ALA A 21 -3.76 -11.86 29.88
C ALA A 21 -3.81 -10.62 30.79
N GLU A 22 -4.62 -10.73 31.83
CA GLU A 22 -4.93 -9.71 32.84
C GLU A 22 -3.71 -9.37 33.71
N GLN A 23 -3.47 -8.08 33.96
CA GLN A 23 -2.88 -7.58 35.20
C GLN A 23 -3.60 -6.30 35.67
N THR A 24 -4.32 -6.46 36.79
CA THR A 24 -4.81 -5.46 37.76
C THR A 24 -3.65 -4.61 38.28
N LEU A 25 -3.72 -3.33 38.71
CA LEU A 25 -4.73 -2.45 39.30
C LEU A 25 -4.14 -1.01 39.33
N SER A 26 -4.89 0.05 39.04
CA SER A 26 -5.17 1.15 39.99
C SER A 26 -6.22 2.11 39.42
N ARG A 27 -7.15 2.53 40.29
CA ARG A 27 -8.35 3.30 39.97
C ARG A 27 -8.03 4.80 39.81
N GLY A 28 -8.44 5.37 38.70
CA GLY A 28 -8.75 6.79 38.53
C GLY A 28 -9.98 6.89 37.62
N ASN A 29 -11.05 7.51 38.12
CA ASN A 29 -12.28 7.74 37.37
C ASN A 29 -11.99 8.61 36.15
N ASP A 30 -12.13 8.07 34.94
CA ASP A 30 -12.61 8.81 33.77
C ASP A 30 -13.19 7.80 32.77
N SER A 31 -14.42 8.07 32.34
CA SER A 31 -15.17 7.24 31.42
C SER A 31 -14.40 7.03 30.11
N PRO A 32 -14.31 5.81 29.55
CA PRO A 32 -13.67 5.59 28.27
C PRO A 32 -14.52 6.24 27.17
N VAL A 33 -14.04 7.36 26.63
CA VAL A 33 -14.53 7.91 25.37
C VAL A 33 -14.31 6.84 24.31
N LYS A 34 -15.41 6.19 23.88
CA LYS A 34 -15.44 5.40 22.65
C LYS A 34 -15.14 6.35 21.49
N ILE A 35 -13.90 6.36 21.02
CA ILE A 35 -13.57 6.94 19.71
C ILE A 35 -14.09 5.95 18.67
N THR A 36 -15.37 6.11 18.34
CA THR A 36 -15.97 5.50 17.16
C THR A 36 -15.49 6.31 15.97
N PHE A 37 -14.56 5.78 15.16
CA PHE A 37 -14.30 6.34 13.83
C PHE A 37 -15.48 5.99 12.91
N SER A 38 -16.63 6.62 13.15
CA SER A 38 -17.67 6.76 12.13
C SER A 38 -17.20 7.86 11.20
N ARG A 39 -16.67 7.48 10.04
CA ARG A 39 -16.44 8.43 8.95
C ARG A 39 -17.76 8.55 8.19
N ASP A 40 -18.76 9.13 8.83
CA ASP A 40 -19.90 9.67 8.09
C ASP A 40 -19.39 10.90 7.33
N PRO A 41 -19.53 10.95 6.00
CA PRO A 41 -19.07 12.09 5.23
C PRO A 41 -19.86 13.33 5.67
N PRO A 42 -19.22 14.52 5.75
CA PRO A 42 -19.92 15.76 6.02
C PRO A 42 -21.08 15.93 5.04
N ALA A 43 -22.25 16.28 5.54
CA ALA A 43 -23.51 16.44 4.78
C ALA A 43 -23.44 17.47 3.63
N ASP A 44 -22.36 18.25 3.55
CA ASP A 44 -22.10 19.27 2.52
C ASP A 44 -20.86 18.96 1.65
N SER A 45 -20.39 17.72 1.63
CA SER A 45 -19.37 17.31 0.65
C SER A 45 -20.06 17.19 -0.71
N PRO A 46 -19.67 17.94 -1.76
CA PRO A 46 -20.19 17.70 -3.10
C PRO A 46 -19.95 16.22 -3.41
N SER A 47 -21.00 15.51 -3.81
CA SER A 47 -20.86 14.13 -4.30
C SER A 47 -19.72 14.13 -5.30
N PRO A 48 -18.71 13.25 -5.18
CA PRO A 48 -17.67 13.19 -6.20
C PRO A 48 -18.35 13.08 -7.56
N ASP A 49 -17.87 13.82 -8.57
CA ASP A 49 -18.34 13.69 -9.95
C ASP A 49 -17.99 12.28 -10.45
N ILE A 50 -18.82 11.30 -10.07
CA ILE A 50 -18.63 9.91 -10.43
C ILE A 50 -18.98 9.79 -11.90
N VAL A 51 -17.95 9.57 -12.72
CA VAL A 51 -18.13 9.29 -14.14
C VAL A 51 -19.00 8.04 -14.28
N PRO A 52 -20.16 8.11 -14.96
CA PRO A 52 -21.04 6.95 -15.11
C PRO A 52 -20.35 5.78 -15.80
N LEU A 53 -20.67 4.54 -15.39
CA LEU A 53 -20.07 3.34 -16.00
C LEU A 53 -20.25 3.29 -17.51
N SER A 54 -21.42 3.69 -18.02
CA SER A 54 -21.70 3.75 -19.45
C SER A 54 -20.74 4.66 -20.22
N VAL A 55 -20.22 5.72 -19.59
CA VAL A 55 -19.21 6.60 -20.19
C VAL A 55 -17.84 5.92 -20.21
N ARG A 56 -17.48 5.20 -19.14
CA ARG A 56 -16.24 4.42 -19.08
C ARG A 56 -16.22 3.32 -20.13
N LEU A 57 -17.33 2.58 -20.28
CA LEU A 57 -17.45 1.47 -21.23
C LEU A 57 -17.36 1.91 -22.69
N LYS A 58 -17.73 3.14 -23.05
CA LYS A 58 -17.57 3.66 -24.42
C LYS A 58 -16.11 3.80 -24.85
N LYS A 59 -15.19 3.96 -23.90
CA LYS A 59 -13.75 4.13 -24.14
C LYS A 59 -12.96 2.86 -23.83
N ALA A 60 -13.49 1.99 -22.98
CA ALA A 60 -12.81 0.77 -22.57
C ALA A 60 -12.87 -0.30 -23.66
N VAL A 61 -11.81 -1.09 -23.74
CA VAL A 61 -11.74 -2.27 -24.62
C VAL A 61 -11.90 -3.53 -23.76
N PRO A 62 -12.91 -4.38 -24.04
CA PRO A 62 -13.08 -5.63 -23.31
C PRO A 62 -12.01 -6.66 -23.72
N THR A 63 -11.80 -7.65 -22.86
CA THR A 63 -10.91 -8.79 -23.15
C THR A 63 -11.46 -9.66 -24.30
N MET A 64 -10.67 -10.63 -24.75
CA MET A 64 -11.10 -11.57 -25.80
C MET A 64 -12.36 -12.37 -25.43
N ARG A 65 -12.61 -12.62 -24.13
CA ARG A 65 -13.86 -13.27 -23.65
C ARG A 65 -14.93 -12.25 -23.24
N GLY A 66 -14.71 -10.98 -23.58
CA GLY A 66 -15.68 -9.90 -23.46
C GLY A 66 -15.80 -9.32 -22.04
N LEU A 67 -14.79 -9.45 -21.18
CA LEU A 67 -14.84 -8.86 -19.84
C LEU A 67 -14.23 -7.46 -19.84
N TYR A 68 -14.87 -6.54 -19.13
CA TYR A 68 -14.29 -5.22 -18.85
C TYR A 68 -13.50 -5.23 -17.53
N PRO A 69 -12.59 -4.24 -17.31
CA PRO A 69 -11.74 -4.19 -16.12
C PRO A 69 -12.48 -4.36 -14.78
N HIS A 70 -13.66 -3.73 -14.62
CA HIS A 70 -14.48 -3.87 -13.42
C HIS A 70 -15.05 -5.28 -13.22
N GLU A 71 -15.38 -6.00 -14.30
CA GLU A 71 -15.85 -7.39 -14.24
C GLU A 71 -14.70 -8.34 -13.87
N ILE A 72 -13.49 -8.07 -14.38
CA ILE A 72 -12.28 -8.82 -14.02
C ILE A 72 -11.98 -8.61 -12.53
N LEU A 73 -12.11 -7.39 -12.01
CA LEU A 73 -11.96 -7.16 -10.58
C LEU A 73 -13.04 -7.92 -9.78
N MET A 74 -14.27 -8.02 -10.31
CA MET A 74 -15.34 -8.77 -9.66
C MET A 74 -15.02 -10.27 -9.56
N LEU A 75 -14.27 -10.83 -10.51
CA LEU A 75 -13.77 -12.21 -10.42
C LEU A 75 -12.86 -12.41 -9.21
N GLU A 76 -11.94 -11.48 -8.95
CA GLU A 76 -11.02 -11.56 -7.79
C GLU A 76 -11.80 -11.65 -6.47
N TYR A 77 -12.93 -10.95 -6.38
CA TYR A 77 -13.80 -10.92 -5.20
C TYR A 77 -14.88 -12.01 -5.18
N ALA A 78 -15.04 -12.80 -6.26
CA ALA A 78 -16.14 -13.74 -6.41
C ALA A 78 -16.30 -14.69 -5.21
N HIS A 79 -15.19 -15.18 -4.68
CA HIS A 79 -15.12 -16.08 -3.53
C HIS A 79 -15.71 -15.52 -2.23
N THR A 80 -15.90 -14.20 -2.15
CA THR A 80 -16.50 -13.52 -1.00
C THR A 80 -18.01 -13.34 -1.13
N TYR A 81 -18.58 -13.60 -2.32
CA TYR A 81 -19.99 -13.38 -2.59
C TYR A 81 -20.79 -14.68 -2.47
N SER A 82 -21.89 -14.57 -1.72
CA SER A 82 -22.87 -15.62 -1.53
C SER A 82 -23.76 -15.81 -2.76
N THR A 83 -24.18 -17.03 -3.04
CA THR A 83 -25.22 -17.36 -4.03
C THR A 83 -26.62 -17.01 -3.55
N ASP A 84 -26.78 -16.76 -2.24
CA ASP A 84 -27.97 -16.21 -1.62
C ASP A 84 -27.83 -14.69 -1.46
N LEU A 85 -28.68 -13.94 -2.18
CA LEU A 85 -28.73 -12.49 -2.19
C LEU A 85 -28.91 -11.88 -0.79
N SER A 86 -29.62 -12.55 0.12
CA SER A 86 -29.84 -12.05 1.48
C SER A 86 -28.57 -12.01 2.32
N HIS A 87 -27.55 -12.77 1.91
CA HIS A 87 -26.24 -12.86 2.55
C HIS A 87 -25.14 -12.16 1.74
N GLN A 88 -25.50 -11.41 0.69
CA GLN A 88 -24.54 -10.75 -0.18
C GLN A 88 -24.32 -9.30 0.25
N HIS A 89 -23.06 -8.96 0.56
CA HIS A 89 -22.64 -7.62 0.91
C HIS A 89 -21.56 -7.14 -0.05
N PHE A 90 -21.70 -5.91 -0.54
CA PHE A 90 -20.74 -5.29 -1.46
C PHE A 90 -20.12 -4.06 -0.81
N GLN A 91 -18.81 -3.90 -1.01
CA GLN A 91 -18.06 -2.77 -0.50
C GLN A 91 -18.36 -1.50 -1.32
N GLY A 92 -18.35 -0.33 -0.67
CA GLY A 92 -18.65 0.94 -1.34
C GLY A 92 -17.71 1.31 -2.49
N PHE A 93 -16.48 0.78 -2.51
CA PHE A 93 -15.50 1.08 -3.57
C PHE A 93 -16.01 0.69 -4.97
N TRP A 94 -16.91 -0.30 -5.08
CA TRP A 94 -17.52 -0.68 -6.36
C TRP A 94 -18.15 0.53 -7.06
N TYR A 95 -18.88 1.34 -6.30
CA TYR A 95 -19.49 2.55 -6.81
C TYR A 95 -18.47 3.69 -6.95
N TYR A 96 -17.76 4.02 -5.88
CA TYR A 96 -16.92 5.23 -5.85
C TYR A 96 -15.70 5.17 -6.78
N GLU A 97 -15.08 4.00 -6.94
CA GLU A 97 -13.85 3.84 -7.73
C GLU A 97 -14.12 3.27 -9.13
N TYR A 98 -15.12 2.40 -9.25
CA TYR A 98 -15.38 1.63 -10.47
C TYR A 98 -16.71 1.96 -11.16
N SER A 99 -17.49 2.89 -10.60
CA SER A 99 -18.79 3.31 -11.13
C SER A 99 -19.83 2.20 -11.19
N VAL A 100 -19.66 1.12 -10.42
CA VAL A 100 -20.58 -0.03 -10.39
C VAL A 100 -21.66 0.20 -9.33
N GLU A 101 -22.83 0.66 -9.77
CA GLU A 101 -24.00 0.90 -8.91
C GLU A 101 -24.68 -0.40 -8.43
N HIS A 102 -24.71 -1.41 -9.30
CA HIS A 102 -25.38 -2.69 -9.05
C HIS A 102 -24.41 -3.87 -9.19
N PRO A 103 -23.47 -4.05 -8.24
CA PRO A 103 -22.46 -5.10 -8.31
C PRO A 103 -23.06 -6.52 -8.32
N GLY A 104 -24.26 -6.71 -7.76
CA GLY A 104 -24.99 -7.99 -7.86
C GLY A 104 -25.37 -8.38 -9.29
N ASP A 105 -25.62 -7.42 -10.17
CA ASP A 105 -25.93 -7.71 -11.57
C ASP A 105 -24.67 -8.14 -12.34
N VAL A 106 -23.50 -7.61 -11.95
CA VAL A 106 -22.21 -8.04 -12.48
C VAL A 106 -21.94 -9.50 -12.10
N VAL A 107 -22.13 -9.87 -10.83
CA VAL A 107 -21.96 -11.25 -10.35
C VAL A 107 -22.90 -12.21 -11.11
N LYS A 108 -24.18 -11.87 -11.24
CA LYS A 108 -25.16 -12.68 -12.01
C LYS A 108 -24.76 -12.82 -13.48
N SER A 109 -24.23 -11.76 -14.09
CA SER A 109 -23.74 -11.78 -15.47
C SER A 109 -22.55 -12.75 -15.61
N LEU A 110 -21.59 -12.68 -14.69
CA LEU A 110 -20.41 -13.55 -14.68
C LEU A 110 -20.78 -15.02 -14.50
N GLU A 111 -21.74 -15.33 -13.64
CA GLU A 111 -22.28 -16.69 -13.47
C GLU A 111 -22.94 -17.17 -14.76
N LYS A 112 -23.86 -16.37 -15.31
CA LYS A 112 -24.58 -16.70 -16.55
C LYS A 112 -23.63 -16.94 -17.73
N ARG A 113 -22.52 -16.20 -17.78
CA ARG A 113 -21.48 -16.32 -18.82
C ARG A 113 -20.46 -17.43 -18.52
N GLY A 114 -20.55 -18.11 -17.39
CA GLY A 114 -19.73 -19.26 -17.05
C GLY A 114 -18.32 -18.91 -16.55
N PHE A 115 -18.08 -17.70 -16.04
CA PHE A 115 -16.80 -17.33 -15.41
C PHE A 115 -16.73 -17.69 -13.93
N ILE A 116 -17.88 -17.79 -13.28
CA ILE A 116 -18.01 -18.22 -11.89
C ILE A 116 -19.14 -19.25 -11.77
N GLN A 117 -19.10 -20.06 -10.72
CA GLN A 117 -20.12 -21.06 -10.42
C GLN A 117 -20.35 -21.16 -8.91
N PRO A 118 -21.49 -21.69 -8.45
CA PRO A 118 -21.68 -22.03 -7.04
C PRO A 118 -20.59 -22.97 -6.55
N GLY A 119 -19.90 -22.58 -5.48
CA GLY A 119 -18.85 -23.38 -4.88
C GLY A 119 -19.37 -24.55 -4.05
N ASN A 120 -18.45 -25.45 -3.72
CA ASN A 120 -18.75 -26.64 -2.93
C ASN A 120 -18.81 -26.35 -1.41
N LEU A 121 -19.13 -27.39 -0.64
CA LEU A 121 -19.20 -27.32 0.82
C LEU A 121 -17.89 -26.85 1.47
N ARG A 122 -16.72 -27.22 0.94
CA ARG A 122 -15.43 -26.74 1.45
C ARG A 122 -15.32 -25.22 1.29
N SER A 123 -15.70 -24.69 0.13
CA SER A 123 -15.73 -23.25 -0.16
C SER A 123 -16.72 -22.52 0.77
N ALA A 124 -17.85 -23.14 1.10
CA ALA A 124 -18.81 -22.60 2.07
C ALA A 124 -18.22 -22.49 3.49
N ILE A 125 -17.56 -23.55 3.96
CA ILE A 125 -16.91 -23.55 5.29
C ILE A 125 -15.71 -22.59 5.31
N GLN A 126 -14.97 -22.46 4.20
CA GLN A 126 -13.87 -21.52 4.07
C GLN A 126 -14.30 -20.06 4.29
N ASN A 127 -15.55 -19.71 3.98
CA ASN A 127 -16.11 -18.38 4.21
C ASN A 127 -16.66 -18.18 5.64
N GLN A 128 -16.64 -19.22 6.49
CA GLN A 128 -17.02 -19.10 7.90
C GLN A 128 -15.89 -18.52 8.74
N THR A 129 -16.25 -17.90 9.86
CA THR A 129 -15.25 -17.42 10.82
C THR A 129 -14.58 -18.59 11.53
N VAL A 130 -13.32 -18.42 11.94
CA VAL A 130 -12.58 -19.46 12.69
C VAL A 130 -13.32 -19.91 13.95
N PRO A 131 -13.96 -19.02 14.75
CA PRO A 131 -14.77 -19.44 15.90
C PRO A 131 -15.93 -20.38 15.54
N VAL A 132 -16.65 -20.14 14.43
CA VAL A 132 -17.75 -21.01 13.97
C VAL A 132 -17.22 -22.41 13.68
N ILE A 133 -16.14 -22.52 12.91
CA ILE A 133 -15.52 -23.81 12.58
C ILE A 133 -15.05 -24.55 13.85
N LYS A 134 -14.44 -23.82 14.80
CA LYS A 134 -14.00 -24.40 16.08
C LYS A 134 -15.16 -24.89 16.94
N ASN A 135 -16.30 -24.22 16.91
CA ASN A 135 -17.49 -24.65 17.66
C ASN A 135 -18.05 -25.95 17.09
N GLU A 136 -18.11 -26.10 15.77
CA GLU A 136 -18.53 -27.35 15.13
C GLU A 136 -17.59 -28.51 15.45
N LEU A 137 -16.27 -28.29 15.38
CA LEU A 137 -15.29 -29.30 15.77
C LEU A 137 -15.42 -29.71 17.24
N ARG A 138 -15.70 -28.75 18.14
CA ARG A 138 -15.90 -29.05 19.57
C ARG A 138 -17.14 -29.91 19.78
N ALA A 139 -18.22 -29.67 19.04
CA ALA A 139 -19.47 -30.43 19.14
C ALA A 139 -19.30 -31.92 18.80
N ILE A 140 -18.34 -32.25 17.92
CA ILE A 140 -17.99 -33.63 17.54
C ILE A 140 -16.77 -34.18 18.29
N GLY A 141 -16.32 -33.50 19.35
CA GLY A 141 -15.19 -33.94 20.18
C GLY A 141 -13.81 -33.86 19.50
N GLN A 142 -13.69 -33.10 18.41
CA GLN A 142 -12.45 -32.98 17.64
C GLN A 142 -11.56 -31.84 18.13
N LYS A 143 -10.26 -31.95 17.85
CA LYS A 143 -9.27 -30.93 18.20
C LYS A 143 -9.59 -29.60 17.50
N VAL A 144 -9.45 -28.48 18.22
CA VAL A 144 -9.76 -27.12 17.72
C VAL A 144 -8.52 -26.24 17.47
N SER A 145 -7.31 -26.79 17.56
CA SER A 145 -6.06 -26.10 17.26
C SER A 145 -5.65 -26.29 15.80
N GLY A 146 -4.88 -25.35 15.26
CA GLY A 146 -4.29 -25.41 13.93
C GLY A 146 -4.69 -24.24 13.04
N LYS A 147 -4.14 -24.21 11.82
CA LYS A 147 -4.52 -23.22 10.81
C LYS A 147 -5.94 -23.48 10.33
N LYS A 148 -6.60 -22.46 9.77
CA LYS A 148 -7.99 -22.56 9.29
C LYS A 148 -8.19 -23.74 8.33
N ALA A 149 -7.28 -23.95 7.39
CA ALA A 149 -7.33 -25.07 6.44
C ALA A 149 -7.36 -26.43 7.17
N ASP A 150 -6.47 -26.64 8.15
CA ASP A 150 -6.42 -27.88 8.94
C ASP A 150 -7.72 -28.12 9.73
N LEU A 151 -8.36 -27.04 10.21
CA LEU A 151 -9.65 -27.13 10.90
C LEU A 151 -10.77 -27.57 9.95
N ILE A 152 -10.77 -27.04 8.72
CA ILE A 152 -11.75 -27.38 7.69
C ILE A 152 -11.59 -28.82 7.24
N ASP A 153 -10.37 -29.24 6.93
CA ASP A 153 -10.08 -30.61 6.49
C ASP A 153 -10.46 -31.63 7.57
N ARG A 154 -10.24 -31.29 8.85
CA ARG A 154 -10.68 -32.11 9.98
C ARG A 154 -12.20 -32.19 10.07
N LEU A 155 -12.91 -31.07 9.89
CA LEU A 155 -14.36 -31.04 9.95
C LEU A 155 -14.97 -31.88 8.82
N LEU A 156 -14.46 -31.73 7.59
CA LEU A 156 -14.90 -32.50 6.43
C LEU A 156 -14.61 -34.01 6.56
N SER A 157 -13.52 -34.39 7.22
CA SER A 157 -13.14 -35.80 7.38
C SER A 157 -13.87 -36.52 8.53
N ASN A 158 -14.44 -35.78 9.49
CA ASN A 158 -15.03 -36.34 10.71
C ASN A 158 -16.52 -36.03 10.86
N THR A 159 -17.18 -35.53 9.82
CA THR A 159 -18.62 -35.25 9.81
C THR A 159 -19.19 -35.64 8.47
N SER A 160 -20.40 -36.22 8.46
CA SER A 160 -21.04 -36.63 7.22
C SER A 160 -21.33 -35.40 6.33
N PRO A 161 -21.21 -35.53 5.00
CA PRO A 161 -21.56 -34.45 4.08
C PRO A 161 -22.98 -33.94 4.31
N GLU A 162 -23.96 -34.82 4.52
CA GLU A 162 -25.37 -34.46 4.68
C GLU A 162 -25.64 -33.59 5.92
N GLU A 163 -24.89 -33.81 7.00
CA GLU A 163 -24.99 -32.97 8.21
C GLU A 163 -24.35 -31.60 8.00
N LEU A 164 -23.19 -31.56 7.37
CA LEU A 164 -22.50 -30.30 7.06
C LEU A 164 -23.29 -29.46 6.06
N GLU A 165 -23.95 -30.11 5.10
CA GLU A 165 -24.84 -29.46 4.14
C GLU A 165 -25.99 -28.72 4.82
N LYS A 166 -26.58 -29.31 5.86
CA LYS A 166 -27.63 -28.66 6.67
C LYS A 166 -27.09 -27.49 7.48
N LYS A 167 -25.85 -27.59 7.99
CA LYS A 167 -25.22 -26.56 8.81
C LYS A 167 -24.69 -25.38 7.99
N PHE A 168 -24.26 -25.63 6.76
CA PHE A 168 -23.67 -24.65 5.86
C PHE A 168 -24.41 -24.59 4.52
N PRO A 169 -25.72 -24.25 4.52
CA PRO A 169 -26.54 -24.28 3.30
C PRO A 169 -26.17 -23.20 2.29
N VAL A 170 -25.59 -22.09 2.76
CA VAL A 170 -25.21 -20.95 1.91
C VAL A 170 -23.91 -21.26 1.17
N ARG A 171 -23.92 -21.12 -0.16
CA ARG A 171 -22.74 -21.26 -1.01
C ARG A 171 -22.17 -19.92 -1.39
N PHE A 172 -20.89 -19.95 -1.74
CA PHE A 172 -20.15 -18.82 -2.24
C PHE A 172 -19.65 -19.15 -3.64
N TYR A 173 -19.50 -18.14 -4.49
CA TYR A 173 -19.03 -18.36 -5.84
C TYR A 173 -17.57 -18.82 -5.85
N GLU A 174 -17.21 -19.65 -6.82
CA GLU A 174 -15.84 -20.00 -7.15
C GLU A 174 -15.59 -19.74 -8.64
N LEU A 175 -14.32 -19.52 -8.98
CA LEU A 175 -13.93 -19.31 -10.37
C LEU A 175 -14.05 -20.62 -11.16
N THR A 176 -14.54 -20.52 -12.39
CA THR A 176 -14.37 -21.60 -13.37
C THR A 176 -12.96 -21.55 -13.97
N GLU A 177 -12.63 -22.50 -14.84
CA GLU A 177 -11.39 -22.46 -15.63
C GLU A 177 -11.29 -21.16 -16.44
N SER A 178 -12.38 -20.76 -17.10
CA SER A 178 -12.45 -19.50 -17.87
C SER A 178 -12.25 -18.27 -16.98
N GLY A 179 -12.87 -18.23 -15.80
CA GLY A 179 -12.67 -17.13 -14.84
C GLY A 179 -11.24 -17.04 -14.32
N THR A 180 -10.62 -18.19 -14.02
CA THR A 180 -9.22 -18.27 -13.59
C THR A 180 -8.27 -17.80 -14.68
N GLN A 181 -8.54 -18.18 -15.92
CA GLN A 181 -7.75 -17.76 -17.08
C GLN A 181 -7.84 -16.25 -17.30
N GLU A 182 -9.04 -15.66 -17.22
CA GLU A 182 -9.22 -14.21 -17.36
C GLU A 182 -8.47 -13.40 -16.29
N LEU A 183 -8.49 -13.82 -15.03
CA LEU A 183 -7.70 -13.17 -13.98
C LEU A 183 -6.20 -13.29 -14.22
N THR A 184 -5.75 -14.45 -14.73
CA THR A 184 -4.33 -14.70 -15.00
C THR A 184 -3.82 -13.86 -16.18
N GLU A 185 -4.62 -13.72 -17.23
CA GLU A 185 -4.27 -12.92 -18.41
C GLU A 185 -4.36 -11.40 -18.13
N ASN A 186 -5.14 -10.99 -17.12
CA ASN A 186 -5.40 -9.58 -16.80
C ASN A 186 -4.97 -9.21 -15.37
N GLN A 187 -3.84 -9.74 -14.91
CA GLN A 187 -3.27 -9.50 -13.57
C GLN A 187 -3.10 -8.02 -13.22
N TYR A 188 -3.00 -7.14 -14.22
CA TYR A 188 -2.92 -5.70 -14.02
C TYR A 188 -4.11 -5.12 -13.23
N VAL A 189 -5.31 -5.73 -13.35
CA VAL A 189 -6.52 -5.25 -12.69
C VAL A 189 -6.43 -5.38 -11.18
N PRO A 190 -6.28 -6.59 -10.59
CA PRO A 190 -6.11 -6.72 -9.15
C PRO A 190 -4.82 -6.06 -8.64
N TYR A 191 -3.76 -6.03 -9.46
CA TYR A 191 -2.50 -5.36 -9.11
C TYR A 191 -2.71 -3.85 -8.89
N LEU A 192 -3.37 -3.16 -9.82
CA LEU A 192 -3.63 -1.73 -9.71
C LEU A 192 -4.72 -1.40 -8.69
N HIS A 193 -5.69 -2.30 -8.46
CA HIS A 193 -6.63 -2.12 -7.34
C HIS A 193 -5.92 -2.14 -5.99
N ARG A 194 -4.86 -2.93 -5.82
CA ARG A 194 -4.09 -2.99 -4.58
C ARG A 194 -3.16 -1.80 -4.42
N HIS A 195 -2.40 -1.47 -5.46
CA HIS A 195 -1.31 -0.48 -5.38
C HIS A 195 -1.76 0.94 -5.67
N LYS A 196 -2.89 1.13 -6.38
CA LYS A 196 -3.48 2.44 -6.70
C LYS A 196 -2.58 3.41 -7.46
N TYR A 197 -1.49 2.96 -8.09
CA TYR A 197 -0.62 3.79 -8.94
C TYR A 197 -1.39 4.54 -10.02
N MET A 198 -2.37 3.87 -10.63
CA MET A 198 -3.28 4.45 -11.60
C MET A 198 -4.59 3.67 -11.65
N SER A 199 -5.63 4.26 -12.25
CA SER A 199 -6.91 3.56 -12.40
C SER A 199 -6.81 2.39 -13.39
N ILE A 200 -7.61 1.33 -13.16
CA ILE A 200 -7.70 0.19 -14.08
C ILE A 200 -8.20 0.59 -15.48
N TRP A 201 -8.91 1.71 -15.56
CA TRP A 201 -9.44 2.28 -16.81
C TRP A 201 -8.35 2.99 -17.61
N GLU A 202 -7.47 3.74 -16.95
CA GLU A 202 -6.31 4.36 -17.60
C GLU A 202 -5.34 3.29 -18.10
N MET A 203 -5.11 2.23 -17.32
CA MET A 203 -4.30 1.10 -17.80
C MET A 203 -4.94 0.39 -18.99
N ASN A 204 -6.27 0.20 -18.98
CA ASN A 204 -6.98 -0.36 -20.14
C ASN A 204 -6.83 0.52 -21.39
N ASP A 205 -6.93 1.85 -21.26
CA ASP A 205 -6.68 2.78 -22.36
C ASP A 205 -5.23 2.69 -22.85
N ARG A 206 -4.26 2.65 -21.94
CA ARG A 206 -2.83 2.54 -22.29
C ARG A 206 -2.53 1.26 -23.05
N LEU A 207 -2.97 0.12 -22.53
CA LEU A 207 -2.76 -1.20 -23.14
C LEU A 207 -3.31 -1.27 -24.58
N ASN A 208 -4.46 -0.65 -24.84
CA ASN A 208 -5.18 -0.83 -26.09
C ASN A 208 -5.01 0.31 -27.10
N HIS A 209 -4.75 1.54 -26.66
CA HIS A 209 -4.71 2.72 -27.53
C HIS A 209 -3.37 3.46 -27.51
N LYS A 210 -2.59 3.37 -26.42
CA LYS A 210 -1.33 4.10 -26.24
C LYS A 210 -0.11 3.17 -26.11
N ASN A 211 -0.15 2.01 -26.78
CA ASN A 211 0.90 1.00 -26.67
C ASN A 211 1.40 0.51 -28.05
N PRO A 212 2.04 1.38 -28.86
CA PRO A 212 2.52 1.01 -30.20
C PRO A 212 3.64 -0.04 -30.17
N HIS A 213 4.30 -0.22 -29.03
CA HIS A 213 5.40 -1.18 -28.84
C HIS A 213 4.96 -2.47 -28.14
N HIS A 214 3.65 -2.65 -27.88
CA HIS A 214 3.10 -3.83 -27.21
C HIS A 214 3.79 -4.18 -25.87
N LEU A 215 4.13 -3.14 -25.11
CA LEU A 215 4.70 -3.25 -23.77
C LEU A 215 3.74 -3.98 -22.81
N GLY A 216 4.32 -4.68 -21.84
CA GLY A 216 3.55 -5.29 -20.75
C GLY A 216 3.02 -4.24 -19.77
N PHE A 217 2.03 -4.59 -18.96
CA PHE A 217 1.41 -3.63 -18.03
C PHE A 217 2.41 -3.06 -17.01
N ARG A 218 3.43 -3.83 -16.59
CA ARG A 218 4.48 -3.39 -15.68
C ARG A 218 5.36 -2.30 -16.30
N ASP A 219 5.72 -2.45 -17.58
CA ASP A 219 6.47 -1.42 -18.31
C ASP A 219 5.64 -0.16 -18.53
N LEU A 220 4.32 -0.30 -18.76
CA LEU A 220 3.41 0.84 -18.86
C LEU A 220 3.24 1.58 -17.52
N ILE A 221 3.26 0.87 -16.38
CA ILE A 221 3.32 1.49 -15.04
C ILE A 221 4.62 2.28 -14.89
N TRP A 222 5.76 1.69 -15.28
CA TRP A 222 7.04 2.39 -15.22
C TRP A 222 7.06 3.63 -16.12
N GLN A 223 6.50 3.55 -17.33
CA GLN A 223 6.33 4.69 -18.21
C GLN A 223 5.46 5.78 -17.53
N PHE A 224 4.33 5.40 -16.95
CA PHE A 224 3.45 6.31 -16.22
C PHE A 224 4.18 7.01 -15.07
N PHE A 225 4.98 6.29 -14.28
CA PHE A 225 5.78 6.91 -13.22
C PHE A 225 6.77 7.95 -13.73
N ASN A 226 7.41 7.69 -14.87
CA ASN A 226 8.32 8.67 -15.47
C ASN A 226 7.58 9.91 -15.97
N GLU A 227 6.40 9.74 -16.57
CA GLU A 227 5.53 10.84 -17.00
C GLU A 227 5.11 11.71 -15.81
N GLU A 228 4.59 11.10 -14.73
CA GLU A 228 4.18 11.85 -13.53
C GLU A 228 5.37 12.49 -12.81
N SER A 229 6.51 11.80 -12.74
CA SER A 229 7.73 12.38 -12.15
C SER A 229 8.16 13.65 -12.91
N LEU A 230 8.21 13.60 -14.24
CA LEU A 230 8.59 14.78 -15.05
C LEU A 230 7.57 15.91 -14.90
N LYS A 231 6.28 15.59 -14.86
CA LYS A 231 5.22 16.56 -14.65
C LYS A 231 5.35 17.26 -13.30
N HIS A 232 5.44 16.52 -12.20
CA HIS A 232 5.57 17.09 -10.86
C HIS A 232 6.84 17.93 -10.70
N LEU A 233 7.96 17.46 -11.26
CA LEU A 233 9.21 18.21 -11.25
C LEU A 233 9.06 19.54 -12.01
N HIS A 234 8.38 19.53 -13.16
CA HIS A 234 8.13 20.74 -13.95
C HIS A 234 7.19 21.73 -13.26
N GLU A 235 6.16 21.23 -12.57
CA GLU A 235 5.15 22.03 -11.88
C GLU A 235 5.66 22.61 -10.54
N GLY A 236 6.81 22.14 -10.04
CA GLY A 236 7.30 22.54 -8.72
C GLY A 236 6.72 21.71 -7.58
N ASP A 237 6.03 20.61 -7.86
CA ASP A 237 5.33 19.78 -6.89
C ASP A 237 6.24 18.71 -6.30
N MET A 238 7.22 19.15 -5.51
CA MET A 238 8.32 18.29 -5.02
C MET A 238 7.83 17.20 -4.08
N GLY A 239 6.76 17.43 -3.32
CA GLY A 239 6.14 16.41 -2.47
C GLY A 239 5.47 15.31 -3.30
N LEU A 240 4.78 15.66 -4.39
CA LEU A 240 4.20 14.69 -5.31
C LEU A 240 5.28 13.94 -6.09
N TYR A 241 6.32 14.63 -6.57
CA TYR A 241 7.49 14.02 -7.20
C TYR A 241 8.12 12.95 -6.30
N ARG A 242 8.40 13.31 -5.05
CA ARG A 242 8.95 12.41 -4.04
C ARG A 242 8.05 11.19 -3.83
N ASN A 243 6.72 11.36 -3.79
CA ASN A 243 5.79 10.23 -3.66
C ASN A 243 5.83 9.31 -4.87
N THR A 244 5.92 9.85 -6.10
CA THR A 244 6.12 9.02 -7.29
C THR A 244 7.44 8.24 -7.22
N ARG A 245 8.54 8.85 -6.75
CA ARG A 245 9.81 8.14 -6.55
C ARG A 245 9.71 7.03 -5.49
N LEU A 246 8.90 7.23 -4.46
CA LEU A 246 8.62 6.20 -3.47
C LEU A 246 7.83 5.03 -4.07
N ASP A 247 6.80 5.29 -4.86
CA ASP A 247 6.05 4.25 -5.59
C ASP A 247 6.98 3.45 -6.53
N MET A 248 7.88 4.15 -7.23
CA MET A 248 8.89 3.53 -8.08
C MET A 248 9.87 2.64 -7.26
N TYR A 249 10.26 3.08 -6.06
CA TYR A 249 11.09 2.29 -5.16
C TYR A 249 10.38 0.98 -4.79
N GLU A 250 9.13 1.05 -4.33
CA GLU A 250 8.36 -0.13 -3.93
C GLU A 250 8.18 -1.09 -5.12
N PHE A 251 7.92 -0.54 -6.31
CA PHE A 251 7.78 -1.30 -7.55
C PHE A 251 9.04 -2.09 -7.90
N LEU A 252 10.23 -1.46 -7.85
CA LEU A 252 11.49 -2.15 -8.13
C LEU A 252 11.89 -3.11 -7.01
N PHE A 253 11.54 -2.78 -5.77
CA PHE A 253 11.78 -3.66 -4.64
C PHE A 253 10.97 -4.96 -4.77
N GLU A 254 9.71 -4.89 -5.19
CA GLU A 254 8.89 -6.07 -5.52
C GLU A 254 9.54 -6.94 -6.61
N GLU A 255 10.12 -6.30 -7.63
CA GLU A 255 10.86 -6.97 -8.71
C GLU A 255 12.25 -7.48 -8.29
N LYS A 256 12.64 -7.28 -7.02
CA LYS A 256 13.96 -7.64 -6.47
C LYS A 256 15.12 -6.92 -7.16
N LYS A 257 14.86 -5.78 -7.78
CA LYS A 257 15.85 -4.87 -8.37
C LYS A 257 16.42 -3.95 -7.29
N TYR A 258 17.08 -4.55 -6.29
CA TYR A 258 17.48 -3.88 -5.05
C TYR A 258 18.47 -2.73 -5.26
N GLU A 259 19.35 -2.85 -6.25
CA GLU A 259 20.31 -1.79 -6.59
C GLU A 259 19.60 -0.51 -7.07
N GLN A 260 18.65 -0.66 -7.98
CA GLN A 260 17.88 0.49 -8.49
C GLN A 260 16.89 1.01 -7.44
N ALA A 261 16.30 0.11 -6.66
CA ALA A 261 15.46 0.50 -5.53
C ALA A 261 16.25 1.33 -4.50
N PHE A 262 17.50 0.96 -4.18
CA PHE A 262 18.35 1.75 -3.31
C PHE A 262 18.57 3.17 -3.81
N ASN A 263 18.84 3.34 -5.11
CA ASN A 263 19.04 4.67 -5.68
C ASN A 263 17.79 5.53 -5.57
N LEU A 264 16.59 4.97 -5.84
CA LEU A 264 15.32 5.67 -5.67
C LEU A 264 15.04 6.03 -4.20
N LEU A 265 15.36 5.13 -3.27
CA LEU A 265 15.19 5.43 -1.84
C LEU A 265 16.13 6.54 -1.38
N CYS A 266 17.36 6.60 -1.91
CA CYS A 266 18.27 7.73 -1.68
C CYS A 266 17.68 9.04 -2.22
N GLU A 267 17.08 9.01 -3.40
CA GLU A 267 16.40 10.19 -3.96
C GLU A 267 15.24 10.63 -3.06
N VAL A 268 14.39 9.71 -2.61
CA VAL A 268 13.31 10.01 -1.65
C VAL A 268 13.85 10.67 -0.38
N ILE A 269 14.93 10.13 0.20
CA ILE A 269 15.57 10.70 1.40
C ILE A 269 16.13 12.10 1.14
N ALA A 270 16.75 12.31 -0.02
CA ALA A 270 17.30 13.62 -0.38
C ALA A 270 16.20 14.69 -0.43
N TYR A 271 15.03 14.36 -1.00
CA TYR A 271 13.86 15.24 -0.99
C TYR A 271 13.27 15.42 0.40
N ASP A 272 13.15 14.36 1.21
CA ASP A 272 12.67 14.45 2.61
C ASP A 272 13.55 15.38 3.47
N LEU A 273 14.86 15.40 3.22
CA LEU A 273 15.83 16.25 3.94
C LEU A 273 16.03 17.64 3.30
N SER A 274 15.45 17.89 2.12
CA SER A 274 15.64 19.15 1.38
C SER A 274 14.87 20.34 1.97
N GLY A 275 13.77 20.06 2.67
CA GLY A 275 12.77 21.05 3.06
C GLY A 275 11.92 21.57 1.89
N MET A 276 11.97 20.94 0.72
CA MET A 276 11.11 21.24 -0.42
C MET A 276 9.71 20.67 -0.21
N ASP A 277 8.70 21.40 -0.71
CA ASP A 277 7.30 20.99 -0.67
C ASP A 277 6.67 21.26 -2.05
N ASN A 278 5.37 21.04 -2.17
CA ASN A 278 4.62 21.38 -3.38
C ASN A 278 4.59 22.89 -3.62
N SER A 279 4.39 23.28 -4.89
CA SER A 279 4.47 24.68 -5.31
C SER A 279 5.82 25.35 -4.98
N GLU A 280 6.93 24.60 -5.07
CA GLU A 280 8.29 25.07 -4.79
C GLU A 280 8.69 26.29 -5.62
N PHE A 281 8.20 26.36 -6.86
CA PHE A 281 8.43 27.47 -7.79
C PHE A 281 7.47 28.65 -7.61
N SER A 282 6.67 28.66 -6.54
CA SER A 282 5.88 29.83 -6.18
C SER A 282 6.79 31.04 -5.89
N ASP A 283 6.35 32.22 -6.34
CA ASP A 283 7.04 33.49 -6.13
C ASP A 283 6.84 33.95 -4.68
N ILE A 284 7.49 33.25 -3.75
CA ILE A 284 7.57 33.62 -2.35
C ILE A 284 8.93 34.25 -2.06
N ASP A 285 8.90 35.32 -1.27
CA ASP A 285 10.08 36.03 -0.79
C ASP A 285 11.07 35.08 -0.09
N GLU A 286 12.36 35.21 -0.43
CA GLU A 286 13.43 34.33 0.08
C GLU A 286 13.55 34.41 1.61
N LYS A 287 13.40 35.62 2.17
CA LYS A 287 13.44 35.83 3.62
C LYS A 287 12.26 35.14 4.30
N PHE A 288 11.05 35.25 3.75
CA PHE A 288 9.88 34.55 4.26
C PHE A 288 10.06 33.01 4.20
N ARG A 289 10.60 32.50 3.09
CA ARG A 289 10.89 31.07 2.92
C ARG A 289 11.88 30.55 3.98
N LEU A 290 13.00 31.26 4.20
CA LEU A 290 13.97 30.91 5.25
C LEU A 290 13.35 30.94 6.65
N GLN A 291 12.44 31.88 6.92
CA GLN A 291 11.71 31.93 8.18
C GLN A 291 10.79 30.72 8.38
N LEU A 292 10.14 30.23 7.33
CA LEU A 292 9.34 29.00 7.39
C LEU A 292 10.24 27.79 7.68
N MET A 293 11.35 27.62 6.98
CA MET A 293 12.29 26.52 7.22
C MET A 293 12.79 26.51 8.66
N LEU A 294 13.25 27.66 9.17
CA LEU A 294 13.69 27.79 10.56
C LEU A 294 12.60 27.49 11.59
N LYS A 295 11.33 27.63 11.24
CA LYS A 295 10.20 27.38 12.12
C LYS A 295 9.76 25.91 12.11
N TYR A 296 9.81 25.25 10.97
CA TYR A 296 9.22 23.92 10.76
C TYR A 296 10.25 22.79 10.67
N ASP A 297 11.51 23.09 10.34
CA ASP A 297 12.53 22.08 10.13
C ASP A 297 13.56 21.99 11.27
N PHE A 298 13.37 22.78 12.34
CA PHE A 298 14.27 22.82 13.50
C PHE A 298 13.49 22.99 14.81
N PRO A 299 13.96 22.41 15.94
CA PRO A 299 15.08 21.44 16.06
C PRO A 299 14.68 20.03 15.56
N TYR A 300 15.60 19.07 15.55
CA TYR A 300 15.35 17.69 15.07
C TYR A 300 14.06 17.07 15.65
N SER A 301 13.86 17.18 16.96
CA SER A 301 12.67 16.64 17.65
C SER A 301 11.32 17.13 17.09
N GLN A 302 11.29 18.32 16.48
CA GLN A 302 10.09 18.94 15.90
C GLN A 302 10.16 19.08 14.38
N SER A 303 11.27 18.66 13.76
CA SER A 303 11.53 18.88 12.35
C SER A 303 10.60 18.06 11.46
N ASN A 304 10.13 18.70 10.38
CA ASN A 304 9.51 18.03 9.25
C ASN A 304 10.56 17.40 8.31
N ALA A 305 11.73 18.02 8.15
CA ALA A 305 12.82 17.52 7.33
C ALA A 305 13.63 16.42 8.03
N LYS A 306 13.04 15.24 8.26
CA LYS A 306 13.67 14.05 8.88
C LYS A 306 13.19 12.76 8.22
N LEU A 307 13.83 11.62 8.52
CA LEU A 307 13.44 10.34 7.92
C LEU A 307 12.13 9.79 8.53
N PRO A 308 11.10 9.49 7.72
CA PRO A 308 9.94 8.74 8.18
C PRO A 308 10.34 7.34 8.72
N PRO A 309 9.66 6.80 9.75
CA PRO A 309 10.02 5.50 10.33
C PRO A 309 10.09 4.33 9.33
N ALA A 310 9.20 4.31 8.33
CA ALA A 310 9.20 3.29 7.29
C ALA A 310 10.46 3.36 6.41
N ILE A 311 10.92 4.57 6.06
CA ILE A 311 12.12 4.79 5.25
C ILE A 311 13.37 4.26 5.96
N LYS A 312 13.47 4.46 7.29
CA LYS A 312 14.56 3.89 8.12
C LYS A 312 14.61 2.37 8.01
N GLN A 313 13.45 1.72 8.17
CA GLN A 313 13.33 0.26 8.09
C GLN A 313 13.67 -0.26 6.69
N TRP A 314 13.24 0.45 5.64
CA TRP A 314 13.52 0.09 4.26
C TRP A 314 14.99 0.25 3.90
N MET A 315 15.64 1.32 4.35
CA MET A 315 17.08 1.50 4.16
C MET A 315 17.88 0.40 4.85
N ALA A 316 17.57 0.08 6.12
CA ALA A 316 18.18 -1.05 6.83
C ALA A 316 17.97 -2.38 6.09
N ASN A 317 16.78 -2.59 5.52
CA ASN A 317 16.49 -3.80 4.76
C ASN A 317 17.32 -3.89 3.47
N LEU A 318 17.44 -2.80 2.73
CA LEU A 318 18.27 -2.73 1.53
C LEU A 318 19.75 -2.93 1.86
N GLN A 319 20.26 -2.30 2.92
CA GLN A 319 21.63 -2.50 3.40
C GLN A 319 21.91 -4.00 3.60
N GLY A 320 21.01 -4.71 4.29
CA GLY A 320 21.14 -6.15 4.52
C GLY A 320 21.04 -6.99 3.24
N ARG A 321 20.16 -6.63 2.30
CA ARG A 321 20.00 -7.35 1.01
C ARG A 321 21.15 -7.14 0.04
N LEU A 322 21.79 -5.97 0.10
CA LEU A 322 22.93 -5.61 -0.70
C LEU A 322 24.26 -5.96 -0.02
N GLU A 323 24.21 -6.57 1.17
CA GLU A 323 25.37 -6.99 1.97
C GLU A 323 26.37 -5.85 2.22
N LEU A 324 25.87 -4.63 2.41
CA LEU A 324 26.70 -3.44 2.63
C LEU A 324 27.16 -3.35 4.08
N SER A 325 28.46 -3.16 4.29
CA SER A 325 28.98 -2.66 5.57
C SER A 325 28.52 -1.22 5.81
N ASP A 326 28.64 -0.74 7.05
CA ASP A 326 28.30 0.65 7.38
C ASP A 326 29.16 1.65 6.59
N ASP A 327 30.44 1.34 6.39
CA ASP A 327 31.35 2.17 5.57
C ASP A 327 30.94 2.17 4.09
N ALA A 328 30.61 0.99 3.54
CA ALA A 328 30.13 0.88 2.16
C ALA A 328 28.78 1.59 1.97
N LEU A 329 27.89 1.52 2.97
CA LEU A 329 26.63 2.26 2.95
C LEU A 329 26.88 3.77 2.93
N ARG A 330 27.78 4.28 3.79
CA ARG A 330 28.15 5.70 3.82
C ARG A 330 28.68 6.19 2.48
N GLU A 331 29.61 5.45 1.88
CA GLU A 331 30.18 5.78 0.56
C GLU A 331 29.10 5.82 -0.52
N ARG A 332 28.24 4.80 -0.55
CA ARG A 332 27.16 4.73 -1.55
C ARG A 332 26.11 5.82 -1.37
N LEU A 333 25.71 6.13 -0.14
CA LEU A 333 24.79 7.24 0.15
C LEU A 333 25.38 8.55 -0.32
N LEU A 334 26.66 8.81 -0.01
CA LEU A 334 27.34 10.03 -0.43
C LEU A 334 27.35 10.15 -1.95
N GLN A 335 27.76 9.09 -2.65
CA GLN A 335 27.78 9.06 -4.11
C GLN A 335 26.40 9.33 -4.72
N GLN A 336 25.33 8.76 -4.15
CA GLN A 336 23.97 9.01 -4.63
C GLN A 336 23.54 10.46 -4.37
N PHE A 337 23.75 11.00 -3.16
CA PHE A 337 23.40 12.39 -2.84
C PHE A 337 24.19 13.40 -3.68
N GLU A 338 25.43 13.12 -4.05
CA GLU A 338 26.21 13.95 -4.97
C GLU A 338 25.68 13.92 -6.42
N SER A 339 24.99 12.85 -6.81
CA SER A 339 24.41 12.72 -8.15
C SER A 339 23.05 13.40 -8.29
N ILE A 340 22.37 13.69 -7.17
CA ILE A 340 21.04 14.29 -7.15
C ILE A 340 21.15 15.82 -7.16
N SER A 341 20.48 16.45 -8.11
CA SER A 341 20.38 17.91 -8.19
C SER A 341 19.09 18.39 -7.53
N LEU A 342 19.19 19.03 -6.37
CA LEU A 342 18.07 19.65 -5.69
C LEU A 342 18.07 21.17 -5.92
N TYR A 343 16.89 21.77 -5.99
CA TYR A 343 16.75 23.24 -6.08
C TYR A 343 17.12 23.93 -4.78
N ARG A 344 16.93 23.24 -3.65
CA ARG A 344 17.26 23.72 -2.31
C ARG A 344 17.68 22.55 -1.43
N CYS A 345 18.59 22.83 -0.50
CA CYS A 345 18.99 21.90 0.55
C CYS A 345 19.02 22.60 1.92
N ILE A 346 18.51 21.93 2.95
CA ILE A 346 18.76 22.32 4.35
C ILE A 346 20.15 21.85 4.79
N PHE A 347 20.46 20.59 4.48
CA PHE A 347 21.67 19.89 4.89
C PHE A 347 22.64 19.75 3.72
N THR A 348 23.93 19.68 4.02
CA THR A 348 24.94 19.28 3.02
C THR A 348 24.83 17.77 2.74
N ASN A 349 25.35 17.29 1.61
CA ASN A 349 25.32 15.85 1.29
C ASN A 349 25.96 14.99 2.38
N ALA A 350 27.08 15.44 2.97
CA ALA A 350 27.72 14.76 4.09
C ALA A 350 26.81 14.73 5.34
N GLU A 351 26.15 15.85 5.65
CA GLU A 351 25.17 15.91 6.75
C GLU A 351 23.97 14.99 6.48
N CYS A 352 23.49 14.87 5.24
CA CYS A 352 22.44 13.90 4.87
C CYS A 352 22.88 12.45 5.14
N VAL A 353 24.12 12.08 4.78
CA VAL A 353 24.66 10.74 5.09
C VAL A 353 24.68 10.52 6.60
N ASP A 354 25.20 11.48 7.36
CA ASP A 354 25.29 11.35 8.82
C ASP A 354 23.91 11.27 9.48
N ILE A 355 22.91 11.99 8.97
CA ILE A 355 21.51 11.87 9.39
C ILE A 355 21.01 10.45 9.15
N VAL A 356 21.17 9.90 7.94
CA VAL A 356 20.72 8.53 7.65
C VAL A 356 21.37 7.53 8.60
N MET A 357 22.68 7.64 8.81
CA MET A 357 23.42 6.71 9.67
C MET A 357 23.00 6.83 11.14
N ALA A 358 22.80 8.04 11.65
CA ALA A 358 22.33 8.27 13.02
C ALA A 358 20.88 7.80 13.20
N GLU A 359 20.01 7.98 12.20
CA GLU A 359 18.63 7.50 12.21
C GLU A 359 18.53 5.96 12.22
N LEU A 360 19.50 5.25 11.62
CA LEU A 360 19.52 3.78 11.63
C LEU A 360 19.89 3.17 12.98
N ILE A 361 20.58 3.93 13.84
CA ILE A 361 21.00 3.51 15.19
C ILE A 361 20.28 4.29 16.30
N ASP A 362 19.28 5.09 15.95
CA ASP A 362 18.52 5.96 16.85
C ASP A 362 19.39 6.91 17.71
N ASP A 363 20.48 7.45 17.14
CA ASP A 363 21.41 8.38 17.83
C ASP A 363 20.91 9.83 17.78
N ALA A 364 20.08 10.18 18.76
CA ALA A 364 19.48 11.51 18.87
C ALA A 364 20.50 12.64 19.13
N ASP A 365 21.62 12.34 19.81
CA ASP A 365 22.63 13.36 20.16
C ASP A 365 23.38 13.83 18.91
N ILE A 366 23.72 12.90 18.01
CA ILE A 366 24.30 13.22 16.70
C ILE A 366 23.30 14.02 15.87
N LEU A 367 22.02 13.60 15.83
CA LEU A 367 20.99 14.30 15.07
C LEU A 367 20.80 15.74 15.57
N ASP A 368 20.65 15.94 16.88
CA ASP A 368 20.53 17.28 17.44
C ASP A 368 21.75 18.16 17.10
N THR A 369 22.96 17.59 17.11
CA THR A 369 24.19 18.30 16.72
C THR A 369 24.17 18.75 15.25
N ILE A 370 23.79 17.84 14.33
CA ILE A 370 23.71 18.15 12.89
C ILE A 370 22.67 19.24 12.62
N TYR A 371 21.48 19.11 13.22
CA TYR A 371 20.41 20.08 13.04
C TYR A 371 20.77 21.45 13.63
N HIS A 372 21.41 21.51 14.80
CA HIS A 372 21.84 22.78 15.38
C HIS A 372 22.84 23.53 14.48
N LYS A 373 23.77 22.78 13.85
CA LYS A 373 24.73 23.34 12.89
C LYS A 373 24.03 23.86 11.62
N ALA A 374 23.09 23.10 11.07
CA ALA A 374 22.33 23.52 9.89
C ALA A 374 21.43 24.74 10.20
N GLU A 375 20.80 24.78 11.38
CA GLU A 375 20.01 25.91 11.84
C GLU A 375 20.85 27.19 11.93
N ALA A 376 22.05 27.11 12.53
CA ALA A 376 22.96 28.25 12.64
C ALA A 376 23.37 28.79 11.25
N ARG A 377 23.59 27.90 10.28
CA ARG A 377 23.88 28.25 8.89
C ARG A 377 22.72 29.02 8.24
N LEU A 378 21.48 28.52 8.35
CA LEU A 378 20.31 29.19 7.81
C LEU A 378 20.02 30.54 8.51
N ARG A 379 20.22 30.63 9.84
CA ARG A 379 20.08 31.90 10.57
C ARG A 379 21.12 32.94 10.14
N ALA A 380 22.32 32.51 9.76
CA ALA A 380 23.34 33.40 9.23
C ALA A 380 22.95 33.93 7.84
N GLN A 381 22.41 33.06 6.97
CA GLN A 381 21.87 33.44 5.66
C GLN A 381 20.73 34.45 5.80
N LEU A 382 19.76 34.18 6.69
CA LEU A 382 18.63 35.08 6.95
C LEU A 382 19.06 36.48 7.42
N LYS A 383 20.20 36.61 8.11
CA LYS A 383 20.74 37.91 8.55
C LYS A 383 21.47 38.67 7.43
N ALA A 384 21.86 37.98 6.36
CA ALA A 384 22.57 38.57 5.22
C ALA A 384 21.62 39.13 4.16
N ILE A 385 20.33 38.77 4.22
CA ILE A 385 19.22 39.26 3.39
C ILE A 385 18.44 40.34 4.15
#